data_AF-A0A7S1Q2F0-F1
#
_entry.id   AF-A0A7S1Q2F0-F1
#
_cell.length_a   1.000
_cell.length_b   1.000
_cell.length_c   1.000
_cell.angle_alpha   90.00
_cell.angle_beta   90.00
_cell.angle_gamma   90.00
#
_symmetry.space_group_name_H-M   'P 1'
#
loop_
_entity.id
_entity.type
_entity.pdbx_description
1 polymer ?
#
loop_
_entity_poly.entity_id
_entity_poly.type
_entity_poly.pdbx_seq_one_letter_code
_entity_poly.pdbx_strand_id
1 'polypeptide(L)'
;RESLHRAWPRHNCDVAITELVETSDGAGRPTPHGIRQAFGAFTATVEAGTHALVYYSGIGTVRRNPRTGGSTAEACIVPSGATMGEGLIGEEELASVVQALRARAGPGGSVTAVFDCG
;
A
#
# COMPACT_ATOMS: atom_id res chain seq x y z
N ARG A 1 -1.99 -15.43 -24.25
CA ARG A 1 -0.63 -15.09 -23.82
C ARG A 1 -0.57 -15.40 -22.32
N GLU A 2 0.31 -16.31 -21.94
CA GLU A 2 0.26 -17.07 -20.67
C GLU A 2 0.54 -16.18 -19.45
N SER A 3 -0.34 -16.28 -18.45
CA SER A 3 -0.13 -15.73 -17.11
C SER A 3 0.99 -16.53 -16.43
N LEU A 4 2.15 -15.91 -16.23
CA LEU A 4 3.26 -16.50 -15.48
C LEU A 4 2.89 -16.60 -13.99
N HIS A 5 2.19 -17.67 -13.60
CA HIS A 5 2.14 -18.11 -12.22
C HIS A 5 3.49 -18.76 -11.88
N ARG A 6 4.46 -17.96 -11.42
CA ARG A 6 5.72 -18.49 -10.89
C ARG A 6 5.41 -19.12 -9.53
N ALA A 7 5.30 -20.45 -9.49
CA ALA A 7 5.14 -21.19 -8.25
C ALA A 7 6.40 -21.01 -7.39
N TRP A 8 6.29 -20.25 -6.30
CA TRP A 8 7.31 -20.21 -5.26
C TRP A 8 7.35 -21.57 -4.54
N PRO A 9 8.52 -22.10 -4.15
CA PRO A 9 8.60 -23.32 -3.36
C PRO A 9 7.83 -23.13 -2.06
N ARG A 10 6.80 -23.97 -1.87
CA ARG A 10 5.95 -23.97 -0.68
C ARG A 10 6.73 -24.52 0.51
N HIS A 11 7.46 -23.66 1.21
CA HIS A 11 7.64 -23.83 2.64
C HIS A 11 6.29 -23.58 3.34
N ASN A 12 6.04 -24.23 4.48
CA ASN A 12 4.79 -24.28 5.26
C ASN A 12 4.25 -22.92 5.78
N CYS A 13 4.27 -21.89 4.96
CA CYS A 13 3.76 -20.56 5.24
C CYS A 13 2.75 -20.24 4.14
N ASP A 14 1.50 -20.02 4.49
CA ASP A 14 0.52 -19.49 3.55
C ASP A 14 0.95 -18.06 3.18
N VAL A 15 1.22 -17.84 1.88
CA VAL A 15 1.65 -16.54 1.36
C VAL A 15 0.53 -15.96 0.51
N ALA A 16 -0.01 -14.83 0.94
CA ALA A 16 -0.96 -14.03 0.17
C ALA A 16 -0.27 -12.76 -0.36
N ILE A 17 -0.35 -12.53 -1.67
CA ILE A 17 0.27 -11.37 -2.34
C ILE A 17 -0.82 -10.61 -3.10
N THR A 18 -0.95 -9.32 -2.81
CA THR A 18 -1.72 -8.36 -3.61
C THR A 18 -0.74 -7.42 -4.30
N GLU A 19 -0.72 -7.43 -5.62
CA GLU A 19 0.19 -6.61 -6.42
C GLU A 19 -0.60 -5.66 -7.32
N LEU A 20 -0.19 -4.39 -7.37
CA LEU A 20 -0.71 -3.38 -8.29
C LEU A 20 0.45 -2.79 -9.10
N VAL A 21 0.37 -2.85 -10.42
CA VAL A 21 1.43 -2.42 -11.34
C VAL A 21 0.84 -1.54 -12.44
N GLU A 22 1.47 -0.39 -12.72
CA GLU A 22 0.96 0.59 -13.68
C GLU A 22 0.80 0.04 -15.11
N THR A 23 1.63 -0.92 -15.50
CA THR A 23 1.58 -1.57 -16.82
C THR A 23 0.43 -2.58 -16.95
N SER A 24 -0.36 -2.79 -15.91
CA SER A 24 -1.52 -3.68 -15.97
C SER A 24 -2.77 -2.93 -16.46
N ASP A 25 -3.44 -3.51 -17.46
CA ASP A 25 -4.73 -3.01 -17.92
C ASP A 25 -5.82 -3.40 -16.90
N GLY A 26 -6.56 -2.41 -16.38
CA GLY A 26 -7.72 -2.65 -15.52
C GLY A 26 -7.41 -2.77 -14.02
N ALA A 27 -7.90 -3.83 -13.37
CA ALA A 27 -8.00 -3.96 -11.91
C ALA A 27 -6.65 -4.02 -11.15
N GLY A 28 -5.54 -4.28 -11.86
CA GLY A 28 -4.20 -4.26 -11.28
C GLY A 28 -3.55 -2.87 -11.24
N ARG A 29 -4.20 -1.83 -11.77
CA ARG A 29 -3.58 -0.52 -11.89
C ARG A 29 -3.54 0.20 -10.53
N PRO A 30 -2.41 0.81 -10.12
CA PRO A 30 -2.24 1.45 -8.82
C PRO A 30 -2.89 2.84 -8.79
N THR A 31 -4.19 2.92 -9.08
CA THR A 31 -4.99 4.15 -8.97
C THR A 31 -5.28 4.49 -7.50
N PRO A 32 -5.70 5.73 -7.17
CA PRO A 32 -6.06 6.10 -5.81
C PRO A 32 -7.12 5.18 -5.19
N HIS A 33 -8.09 4.72 -5.97
CA HIS A 33 -9.11 3.78 -5.51
C HIS A 33 -8.56 2.37 -5.38
N GLY A 34 -7.80 1.89 -6.38
CA GLY A 34 -7.23 0.55 -6.39
C GLY A 34 -6.29 0.30 -5.21
N ILE A 35 -5.42 1.26 -4.90
CA ILE A 35 -4.51 1.15 -3.74
C ILE A 35 -5.29 1.08 -2.42
N ARG A 36 -6.29 1.95 -2.22
CA ARG A 36 -7.12 1.93 -1.00
C ARG A 36 -7.90 0.63 -0.86
N GLN A 37 -8.47 0.14 -1.96
CA GLN A 37 -9.16 -1.14 -1.98
C GLN A 37 -8.20 -2.29 -1.66
N ALA A 38 -6.99 -2.29 -2.22
CA ALA A 38 -5.96 -3.28 -1.93
C ALA A 38 -5.53 -3.25 -0.47
N PHE A 39 -5.34 -2.07 0.14
CA PHE A 39 -5.06 -1.95 1.56
C PHE A 39 -6.19 -2.50 2.43
N GLY A 40 -7.45 -2.19 2.10
CA GLY A 40 -8.61 -2.72 2.81
C GLY A 40 -8.70 -4.24 2.72
N ALA A 41 -8.57 -4.80 1.52
CA ALA A 41 -8.61 -6.23 1.28
C ALA A 41 -7.44 -6.95 1.96
N PHE A 42 -6.22 -6.44 1.83
CA PHE A 42 -5.03 -7.02 2.48
C PHE A 42 -5.13 -6.97 4.00
N THR A 43 -5.60 -5.85 4.56
CA THR A 43 -5.83 -5.75 6.01
C THR A 43 -6.86 -6.79 6.47
N ALA A 44 -7.89 -7.06 5.67
CA ALA A 44 -8.90 -8.07 5.99
C ALA A 44 -8.35 -9.50 6.06
N THR A 45 -7.26 -9.81 5.35
CA THR A 45 -6.62 -11.13 5.35
C THR A 45 -5.59 -11.33 6.46
N VAL A 46 -5.17 -10.26 7.16
CA VAL A 46 -4.18 -10.36 8.24
C VAL A 46 -4.80 -10.94 9.50
N GLU A 47 -4.16 -11.96 10.06
CA GLU A 47 -4.52 -12.61 11.32
C GLU A 47 -3.37 -12.57 12.32
N ALA A 48 -3.63 -12.94 13.58
CA ALA A 48 -2.61 -12.98 14.61
C ALA A 48 -1.44 -13.91 14.21
N GLY A 49 -0.20 -13.46 14.41
CA GLY A 49 1.01 -14.18 13.98
C GLY A 49 1.44 -13.91 12.54
N THR A 50 0.68 -13.11 11.77
CA THR A 50 1.04 -12.82 10.37
C THR A 50 2.26 -11.90 10.26
N HIS A 51 3.15 -12.20 9.30
CA HIS A 51 4.22 -11.30 8.87
C HIS A 51 3.81 -10.61 7.57
N ALA A 52 3.53 -9.31 7.63
CA ALA A 52 3.06 -8.52 6.50
C ALA A 52 4.13 -7.57 5.98
N LEU A 53 4.20 -7.43 4.65
CA LEU A 53 5.01 -6.43 3.96
C LEU A 53 4.10 -5.53 3.13
N VAL A 54 4.24 -4.21 3.33
CA VAL A 54 3.72 -3.21 2.41
C VAL A 54 4.91 -2.60 1.67
N TYR A 55 4.92 -2.73 0.35
CA TYR A 55 5.96 -2.15 -0.49
C TYR A 55 5.32 -1.23 -1.52
N TYR A 56 5.82 0.00 -1.60
CA TYR A 56 5.50 0.95 -2.66
C TYR A 56 6.79 1.39 -3.33
N SER A 57 6.80 1.39 -4.66
CA SER A 57 7.85 2.02 -5.47
C SER A 57 7.19 2.93 -6.48
N GLY A 58 7.64 4.19 -6.55
CA GLY A 58 7.02 5.18 -7.42
C GLY A 58 7.38 6.60 -7.03
N ILE A 59 6.48 7.54 -7.32
CA ILE A 59 6.72 8.96 -7.11
C ILE A 59 6.26 9.36 -5.71
N GLY A 60 7.17 9.99 -4.96
CA GLY A 60 6.84 10.72 -3.75
C GLY A 60 6.53 12.18 -4.05
N THR A 61 5.67 12.80 -3.25
CA THR A 61 5.49 14.25 -3.27
C THR A 61 5.23 14.79 -1.87
N VAL A 62 5.28 16.10 -1.72
CA VAL A 62 4.92 16.79 -0.50
C VAL A 62 3.76 17.73 -0.80
N ARG A 63 2.62 17.51 -0.15
CA ARG A 63 1.45 18.37 -0.27
C ARG A 63 1.33 19.24 0.97
N ARG A 64 1.12 20.55 0.78
CA ARG A 64 0.72 21.43 1.88
C ARG A 64 -0.74 21.19 2.23
N ASN A 65 -1.03 20.95 3.50
CA ASN A 65 -2.40 20.72 3.96
C ASN A 65 -3.21 22.02 3.82
N PRO A 66 -4.25 22.07 2.97
CA PRO A 66 -5.05 23.27 2.79
C PRO A 66 -5.83 23.63 4.07
N ARG A 67 -6.16 22.64 4.92
CA ARG A 67 -6.92 22.84 6.17
C ARG A 67 -6.11 23.55 7.26
N THR A 68 -4.77 23.58 7.16
CA THR A 68 -3.89 24.26 8.14
C THR A 68 -3.37 25.60 7.62
N GLY A 69 -3.94 26.13 6.52
CA GLY A 69 -3.43 27.33 5.86
C GLY A 69 -2.07 27.11 5.19
N GLY A 70 -1.69 25.86 4.91
CA GLY A 70 -0.44 25.51 4.24
C GLY A 70 0.80 25.51 5.15
N SER A 71 0.64 25.62 6.46
CA SER A 71 1.75 25.59 7.43
C SER A 71 2.27 24.18 7.69
N THR A 72 1.45 23.15 7.48
CA THR A 72 1.87 21.74 7.60
C THR A 72 2.00 21.11 6.22
N ALA A 73 3.13 20.46 6.00
CA ALA A 73 3.43 19.69 4.82
C ALA A 73 3.30 18.20 5.15
N GLU A 74 2.65 17.45 4.28
CA GLU A 74 2.43 16.01 4.41
C GLU A 74 3.16 15.31 3.26
N ALA A 75 3.94 14.28 3.57
CA ALA A 75 4.51 13.40 2.55
C ALA A 75 3.40 12.52 1.95
N CYS A 76 3.40 12.34 0.64
CA CYS A 76 2.40 11.54 -0.06
C CYS A 76 3.07 10.66 -1.11
N ILE A 77 2.47 9.49 -1.36
CA ILE A 77 2.72 8.75 -2.59
C ILE A 77 1.79 9.25 -3.70
N VAL A 78 2.22 9.13 -4.95
CA VAL A 78 1.44 9.51 -6.13
C VAL A 78 0.95 8.25 -6.85
N PRO A 79 -0.34 7.89 -6.70
CA PRO A 79 -0.94 6.80 -7.48
C PRO A 79 -1.04 7.14 -8.97
N SER A 80 -1.14 6.11 -9.82
CA SER A 80 -1.41 6.29 -11.25
C SER A 80 -2.71 7.07 -11.48
N GLY A 81 -2.63 8.13 -12.28
CA GLY A 81 -3.77 8.99 -12.60
C GLY A 81 -4.15 9.99 -11.48
N ALA A 82 -3.42 10.03 -10.37
CA ALA A 82 -3.53 11.13 -9.42
C ALA A 82 -2.92 12.41 -9.98
N THR A 83 -3.43 13.56 -9.55
CA THR A 83 -2.86 14.88 -9.87
C THR A 83 -2.35 15.54 -8.59
N MET A 84 -1.45 16.53 -8.72
CA MET A 84 -0.95 17.33 -7.59
C MET A 84 -2.11 18.13 -6.96
N GLY A 85 -2.83 17.51 -6.02
CA GLY A 85 -3.97 18.10 -5.33
C GLY A 85 -5.11 17.11 -5.05
N GLU A 86 -5.28 16.08 -5.89
CA GLU A 86 -6.38 15.12 -5.81
C GLU A 86 -5.89 13.68 -5.97
N GLY A 87 -6.42 12.77 -5.15
CA GLY A 87 -6.12 11.34 -5.24
C GLY A 87 -4.77 10.90 -4.65
N LEU A 88 -3.94 11.82 -4.16
CA LEU A 88 -2.74 11.48 -3.39
C LEU A 88 -3.10 10.66 -2.14
N ILE A 89 -2.18 9.79 -1.74
CA ILE A 89 -2.29 9.00 -0.50
C ILE A 89 -1.22 9.50 0.45
N GLY A 90 -1.67 10.10 1.54
CA GLY A 90 -0.82 10.80 2.49
C GLY A 90 -0.21 9.88 3.54
N GLU A 91 0.86 10.36 4.17
CA GLU A 91 1.54 9.75 5.31
C GLU A 91 0.57 9.32 6.41
N GLU A 92 -0.43 10.15 6.76
CA GLU A 92 -1.39 9.82 7.82
C GLU A 92 -2.25 8.60 7.42
N GLU A 93 -2.66 8.54 6.16
CA GLU A 93 -3.42 7.42 5.61
C GLU A 93 -2.58 6.14 5.59
N LEU A 94 -1.33 6.22 5.14
CA LEU A 94 -0.39 5.09 5.14
C LEU A 94 -0.09 4.61 6.56
N ALA A 95 0.10 5.53 7.50
CA ALA A 95 0.30 5.21 8.91
C ALA A 95 -0.93 4.48 9.49
N SER A 96 -2.14 4.92 9.15
CA SER A 96 -3.39 4.26 9.57
C SER A 96 -3.46 2.81 9.09
N VAL A 97 -3.11 2.55 7.82
CA VAL A 97 -3.05 1.19 7.26
C VAL A 97 -2.03 0.34 8.01
N VAL A 98 -0.81 0.85 8.21
CA VAL A 98 0.25 0.11 8.93
C VAL A 98 -0.16 -0.19 10.37
N GLN A 99 -0.83 0.73 11.05
CA GLN A 99 -1.34 0.51 12.41
C GLN A 99 -2.45 -0.54 12.43
N ALA A 100 -3.37 -0.50 11.46
CA ALA A 100 -4.42 -1.51 11.34
C ALA A 100 -3.84 -2.91 11.10
N LEU A 101 -2.82 -3.02 10.24
CA LEU A 101 -2.09 -4.27 10.01
C LEU A 101 -1.41 -4.77 11.29
N ARG A 102 -0.73 -3.88 12.03
CA ARG A 102 -0.05 -4.23 13.30
C ARG A 102 -1.03 -4.71 14.35
N ALA A 103 -2.17 -4.03 14.49
CA ALA A 103 -3.22 -4.41 15.43
C ALA A 103 -3.76 -5.82 15.13
N ARG A 104 -3.92 -6.17 13.85
CA ARG A 104 -4.39 -7.50 13.43
C ARG A 104 -3.32 -8.58 13.54
N ALA A 105 -2.08 -8.27 13.16
CA ALA A 105 -0.95 -9.19 13.22
C ALA A 105 -0.63 -9.59 14.66
N GLY A 106 -0.84 -8.70 15.63
CA GLY A 106 -0.76 -9.00 17.05
C GLY A 106 0.57 -9.64 17.49
N PRO A 107 0.60 -10.30 18.67
CA PRO A 107 1.78 -10.99 19.16
C PRO A 107 2.25 -12.11 18.24
N GLY A 108 3.55 -12.17 17.98
CA GLY A 108 4.16 -13.16 17.08
C GLY A 108 4.15 -12.76 15.60
N GLY A 109 3.34 -11.77 15.21
CA GLY A 109 3.35 -11.19 13.87
C GLY A 109 4.33 -10.02 13.73
N SER A 110 4.57 -9.58 12.50
CA SER A 110 5.33 -8.35 12.23
C SER A 110 4.77 -7.63 11.00
N VAL A 111 4.98 -6.30 10.95
CA VAL A 111 4.59 -5.49 9.81
C VAL A 111 5.75 -4.61 9.40
N THR A 112 6.22 -4.80 8.18
CA THR A 112 7.24 -3.97 7.54
C THR A 112 6.58 -3.15 6.44
N ALA A 113 6.88 -1.85 6.41
CA ALA A 113 6.44 -0.96 5.34
C ALA A 113 7.66 -0.28 4.72
N VAL A 114 7.76 -0.32 3.40
CA VAL A 114 8.87 0.25 2.64
C VAL A 114 8.28 1.12 1.53
N PHE A 115 8.71 2.38 1.50
CA PHE A 115 8.31 3.37 0.51
C PHE A 115 9.56 3.82 -0.23
N ASP A 116 9.76 3.26 -1.41
CA ASP A 116 10.86 3.56 -2.33
C ASP A 116 10.39 4.66 -3.30
N CYS A 117 10.43 5.90 -2.81
CA CYS A 117 9.93 7.05 -3.54
C CYS A 117 11.07 7.82 -4.19
N GLY A 118 10.98 8.02 -5.51
CA GLY A 118 11.84 8.91 -6.30
C GLY A 118 11.35 10.35 -6.36
#